data_AF-A0A2V5KRF9-F1
#
_entry.id   AF-A0A2V5KRF9-F1
#
_cell.length_a   1.000
_cell.length_b   1.000
_cell.length_c   1.000
_cell.angle_alpha   90.00
_cell.angle_beta   90.00
_cell.angle_gamma   90.00
#
_symmetry.space_group_name_H-M   'P 1'
#
loop_
_entity.id
_entity.type
_entity.pdbx_description
1 polymer ?
#
loop_
_entity_poly.entity_id
_entity_poly.type
_entity_poly.pdbx_seq_one_letter_code
_entity_poly.pdbx_strand_id
1 'polypeptide(L)'
;MPSSREIERKFLLKRLPERLKQARRCVIAQGYLAAEPGGRHVRLRKKGKTASLTFKVGRAAHREEREIKLSAKQFSALWPATVGRRLYKLRYEVPWKN
;
A
#
# COMPACT_ATOMS: atom_id res chain seq x y z
N MET A 1 14.52 20.09 13.39
CA MET A 1 13.24 19.58 12.83
C MET A 1 13.14 18.11 13.16
N PRO A 2 12.07 17.62 13.83
CA PRO A 2 11.91 16.18 14.02
C PRO A 2 11.89 15.53 12.64
N SER A 3 12.74 14.53 12.42
CA SER A 3 12.78 13.85 11.13
C SER A 3 11.42 13.18 10.91
N SER A 4 10.68 13.59 9.89
CA SER A 4 9.45 12.93 9.41
C SER A 4 9.73 11.55 8.77
N ARG A 5 10.83 10.91 9.17
CA ARG A 5 11.34 9.69 8.58
C ARG A 5 10.66 8.49 9.22
N GLU A 6 9.67 7.95 8.54
CA GLU A 6 9.02 6.68 8.90
C GLU A 6 10.02 5.52 8.78
N ILE A 7 10.05 4.65 9.80
CA ILE A 7 10.84 3.40 9.82
C ILE A 7 9.88 2.23 10.00
N GLU A 8 9.80 1.33 9.01
CA GLU A 8 8.90 0.17 9.02
C GLU A 8 9.71 -1.14 8.93
N ARG A 9 9.31 -2.16 9.70
CA ARG A 9 9.80 -3.56 9.57
C ARG A 9 8.63 -4.50 9.31
N LYS A 10 8.87 -5.56 8.53
CA LYS A 10 7.85 -6.55 8.17
C LYS A 10 8.27 -7.93 8.64
N PHE A 11 7.31 -8.66 9.18
CA PHE A 11 7.49 -10.01 9.71
C PHE A 11 6.36 -10.89 9.19
N LEU A 12 6.67 -12.16 8.96
CA LEU A 12 5.64 -13.18 8.79
C LEU A 12 5.04 -13.50 10.16
N LEU A 13 3.71 -13.55 10.22
CA LEU A 13 3.01 -13.94 11.44
C LEU A 13 2.96 -15.47 11.54
N LYS A 14 3.43 -16.02 12.66
CA LYS A 14 3.28 -17.45 12.97
C LYS A 14 1.86 -17.81 13.42
N ARG A 15 1.18 -16.87 14.08
CA ARG A 15 -0.20 -16.99 14.59
C ARG A 15 -0.89 -15.63 14.53
N LEU A 16 -2.21 -15.61 14.40
CA LEU A 16 -2.99 -14.37 14.44
C LEU A 16 -3.08 -13.82 15.88
N PRO A 17 -3.03 -12.49 16.09
CA PRO A 17 -3.26 -11.89 17.40
C PRO A 17 -4.69 -12.14 17.92
N GLU A 18 -4.86 -12.36 19.23
CA GLU A 18 -6.15 -12.72 19.83
C GLU A 18 -7.26 -11.69 19.61
N ARG A 19 -6.95 -10.39 19.79
CA ARG A 19 -7.94 -9.30 19.70
C ARG A 19 -8.11 -8.73 18.29
N LEU A 20 -7.73 -9.47 17.25
CA LEU A 20 -7.77 -8.99 15.86
C LEU A 20 -9.19 -8.60 15.39
N LYS A 21 -10.23 -9.32 15.84
CA LYS A 21 -11.62 -9.06 15.43
C LYS A 21 -12.15 -7.70 15.90
N GLN A 22 -11.62 -7.18 17.01
CA GLN A 22 -12.01 -5.88 17.58
C GLN A 22 -11.18 -4.72 16.99
N ALA A 23 -10.06 -5.04 16.33
CA ALA A 23 -9.19 -4.04 15.74
C ALA A 23 -9.83 -3.39 14.51
N ARG A 24 -9.52 -2.11 14.32
CA ARG A 24 -9.90 -1.38 13.10
C ARG A 24 -9.35 -2.13 11.88
N ARG A 25 -10.20 -2.34 10.88
CA ARG A 25 -9.82 -3.05 9.65
C ARG A 25 -10.25 -2.30 8.40
N CYS A 26 -9.52 -2.53 7.31
CA CYS A 26 -9.87 -1.98 6.00
C CYS A 26 -9.51 -2.96 4.88
N VAL A 27 -10.37 -3.01 3.86
CA VAL A 27 -10.05 -3.69 2.61
C VAL A 27 -9.16 -2.78 1.77
N ILE A 28 -8.10 -3.37 1.23
CA ILE A 28 -7.18 -2.72 0.31
C ILE A 28 -7.10 -3.56 -0.95
N ALA A 29 -7.43 -2.95 -2.07
CA ALA A 29 -7.07 -3.43 -3.40
C ALA A 29 -5.84 -2.67 -3.88
N GLN A 30 -4.88 -3.36 -4.45
CA GLN A 30 -3.71 -2.75 -5.07
C GLN A 30 -3.34 -3.48 -6.36
N GLY A 31 -2.81 -2.74 -7.32
CA GLY A 31 -2.44 -3.27 -8.63
C GLY A 31 -1.25 -2.51 -9.19
N TYR A 32 -0.37 -3.21 -9.89
CA TYR A 32 0.84 -2.61 -10.46
C TYR A 32 0.65 -2.37 -11.95
N LEU A 33 0.77 -1.10 -12.35
CA LEU A 33 0.87 -0.70 -13.75
C LEU A 33 2.25 -1.05 -14.30
N ALA A 34 3.29 -0.82 -13.48
CA ALA A 34 4.66 -1.21 -13.76
C ALA A 34 5.33 -1.76 -12.49
N ALA A 35 6.14 -2.78 -12.65
CA ALA A 35 6.99 -3.34 -11.59
C ALA A 35 8.25 -3.92 -12.23
N GLU A 36 9.32 -3.15 -12.25
CA GLU A 36 10.56 -3.50 -12.94
C GLU A 36 11.61 -4.09 -11.97
N PRO A 37 12.44 -5.04 -12.44
CA PRO A 37 13.69 -5.41 -11.75
C PRO A 37 14.59 -4.17 -11.64
N GLY A 38 14.71 -3.61 -10.44
CA GLY A 38 15.38 -2.30 -10.26
C GLY A 38 14.73 -1.42 -9.20
N GLY A 39 13.51 -1.77 -8.75
CA GLY A 39 12.81 -1.04 -7.69
C GLY A 39 11.93 0.11 -8.20
N ARG A 40 11.76 0.22 -9.53
CA ARG A 40 10.80 1.12 -10.15
C ARG A 40 9.42 0.48 -10.18
N HIS A 41 8.45 1.12 -9.55
CA HIS A 41 7.09 0.64 -9.46
C HIS A 41 6.08 1.77 -9.62
N VAL A 42 5.04 1.52 -10.41
CA VAL A 42 3.84 2.37 -10.46
C VAL A 42 2.68 1.53 -9.95
N ARG A 43 2.11 1.95 -8.81
CA ARG A 43 1.09 1.18 -8.09
C ARG A 43 -0.18 1.99 -7.95
N LEU A 44 -1.29 1.43 -8.36
CA LEU A 44 -2.62 1.86 -7.98
C LEU A 44 -3.02 1.22 -6.65
N ARG A 45 -3.63 1.98 -5.75
CA ARG A 45 -4.11 1.48 -4.48
C ARG A 45 -5.46 2.10 -4.13
N LYS A 46 -6.41 1.28 -3.67
CA LYS A 46 -7.69 1.71 -3.11
C LYS A 46 -7.82 1.20 -1.68
N LYS A 47 -7.94 2.11 -0.69
CA LYS A 47 -8.24 1.82 0.72
C LYS A 47 -9.61 2.41 1.04
N GLY A 48 -10.63 1.56 1.16
CA GLY A 48 -12.02 2.02 1.29
C GLY A 48 -12.44 2.88 0.09
N LYS A 49 -12.81 4.15 0.34
CA LYS A 49 -13.21 5.13 -0.69
C LYS A 49 -12.04 5.90 -1.31
N THR A 50 -10.85 5.83 -0.73
CA THR A 50 -9.68 6.60 -1.20
C THR A 50 -8.86 5.80 -2.19
N ALA A 51 -8.56 6.39 -3.34
CA ALA A 51 -7.67 5.83 -4.35
C ALA A 51 -6.40 6.69 -4.51
N SER A 52 -5.26 6.06 -4.75
CA SER A 52 -4.00 6.72 -5.05
C SER A 52 -3.21 6.00 -6.13
N LEU A 53 -2.34 6.75 -6.81
CA LEU A 53 -1.26 6.25 -7.63
C LEU A 53 0.04 6.61 -6.93
N THR A 54 0.91 5.62 -6.75
CA THR A 54 2.24 5.82 -6.18
C THR A 54 3.30 5.43 -7.19
N PHE A 55 4.19 6.36 -7.50
CA PHE A 55 5.46 6.09 -8.18
C PHE A 55 6.54 5.90 -7.13
N LYS A 56 7.33 4.83 -7.27
CA LYS A 56 8.45 4.52 -6.38
C LYS A 56 9.66 4.12 -7.21
N VAL A 57 10.83 4.64 -6.89
CA VAL A 57 12.10 4.24 -7.53
C VAL A 57 13.21 4.13 -6.49
N GLY A 58 14.14 3.19 -6.70
CA GLY A 58 15.24 2.92 -5.78
C GLY A 58 14.99 1.76 -4.81
N ARG A 59 16.03 1.39 -4.06
CA ARG A 59 16.01 0.27 -3.11
C ARG A 59 16.35 0.77 -1.70
N ALA A 60 15.70 0.17 -0.70
CA ALA A 60 16.01 0.37 0.72
C ALA A 60 16.16 1.84 1.14
N ALA A 61 17.38 2.26 1.51
CA ALA A 61 17.68 3.54 2.15
C ALA A 61 17.58 4.77 1.24
N HIS A 62 17.69 4.60 -0.07
CA HIS A 62 17.58 5.69 -1.06
C HIS A 62 16.40 5.40 -1.98
N ARG A 63 15.23 5.90 -1.58
CA ARG A 63 13.97 5.74 -2.31
C ARG A 63 13.36 7.09 -2.59
N GLU A 64 13.03 7.34 -3.85
CA GLU A 64 12.13 8.42 -4.22
C GLU A 64 10.70 7.86 -4.30
N GLU A 65 9.77 8.57 -3.69
CA GLU A 65 8.35 8.21 -3.67
C GLU A 65 7.51 9.46 -3.94
N ARG A 66 6.61 9.34 -4.92
CA ARG A 66 5.60 10.36 -5.22
C ARG A 66 4.23 9.70 -5.18
N GLU A 67 3.32 10.26 -4.40
CA GLU A 67 1.94 9.78 -4.31
C GLU A 67 0.97 10.88 -4.71
N ILE A 68 0.00 10.52 -5.57
CA ILE A 68 -1.12 11.40 -5.92
C ILE A 68 -2.44 10.71 -5.59
N LYS A 69 -3.42 11.48 -5.13
CA LYS A 69 -4.79 11.02 -4.98
C LYS A 69 -5.44 10.91 -6.36
N LEU A 70 -6.23 9.86 -6.56
CA LEU A 70 -7.01 9.66 -7.76
C LEU A 70 -8.50 9.82 -7.45
N SER A 71 -9.24 10.39 -8.40
CA SER A 71 -10.70 10.28 -8.42
C SER A 71 -11.12 8.83 -8.69
N ALA A 72 -12.37 8.51 -8.35
CA ALA A 72 -12.95 7.20 -8.65
C ALA A 72 -12.94 6.89 -10.16
N LYS A 73 -13.17 7.90 -11.01
CA LYS A 73 -13.13 7.77 -12.48
C LYS A 73 -11.72 7.45 -12.97
N GLN A 74 -10.71 8.18 -12.51
CA GLN A 74 -9.30 7.94 -12.88
C GLN A 74 -8.84 6.54 -12.45
N PHE A 75 -9.16 6.14 -11.22
CA PHE A 75 -8.81 4.80 -10.75
C PHE A 75 -9.47 3.72 -11.60
N SER A 76 -10.76 3.85 -11.89
CA SER A 76 -11.50 2.84 -12.66
C SER A 76 -11.00 2.73 -14.10
N ALA A 77 -10.59 3.84 -14.71
CA ALA A 77 -9.98 3.84 -16.05
C ALA A 77 -8.62 3.12 -16.08
N LEU A 78 -7.78 3.29 -15.05
CA LEU A 78 -6.45 2.68 -15.00
C LEU A 78 -6.44 1.25 -14.45
N TRP A 79 -7.44 0.88 -13.64
CA TRP A 79 -7.47 -0.41 -12.95
C TRP A 79 -7.38 -1.63 -13.89
N PRO A 80 -8.04 -1.68 -15.07
CA PRO A 80 -7.92 -2.77 -16.03
C PRO A 80 -6.46 -3.08 -16.41
N ALA A 81 -5.59 -2.08 -16.53
CA ALA A 81 -4.17 -2.26 -16.89
C ALA A 81 -3.32 -2.95 -15.80
N THR A 82 -3.91 -3.25 -14.63
CA THR A 82 -3.24 -3.98 -13.54
C THR A 82 -3.53 -5.48 -13.53
N VAL A 83 -4.34 -6.01 -14.47
CA VAL A 83 -4.64 -7.46 -14.55
C VAL A 83 -3.35 -8.29 -14.55
N GLY A 84 -3.38 -9.42 -13.84
CA GLY A 84 -2.21 -10.28 -13.61
C GLY A 84 -1.23 -9.78 -12.55
N ARG A 85 -1.38 -8.52 -12.08
CA ARG A 85 -0.49 -7.89 -11.09
C ARG A 85 -1.26 -7.22 -9.95
N ARG A 86 -2.34 -7.87 -9.48
CA ARG A 86 -3.22 -7.38 -8.40
C ARG A 86 -2.95 -8.12 -7.10
N LEU A 87 -3.17 -7.41 -5.99
CA LEU A 87 -3.20 -7.96 -4.64
C LEU A 87 -4.37 -7.37 -3.87
N TYR A 88 -5.05 -8.23 -3.11
CA TYR A 88 -6.12 -7.85 -2.20
C TYR A 88 -5.72 -8.22 -0.78
N LYS A 89 -5.99 -7.34 0.18
CA LYS A 89 -5.74 -7.61 1.59
C LYS A 89 -6.80 -6.99 2.48
N LEU A 90 -7.11 -7.70 3.56
CA LEU A 90 -7.75 -7.13 4.73
C LEU A 90 -6.65 -6.70 5.70
N ARG A 91 -6.51 -5.40 5.92
CA ARG A 91 -5.50 -4.85 6.83
C ARG A 91 -6.15 -4.48 8.15
N TYR A 92 -5.65 -5.08 9.21
CA TYR A 92 -5.95 -4.73 10.60
C TYR A 92 -4.91 -3.73 11.11
N GLU A 93 -5.34 -2.76 11.89
CA GLU A 93 -4.51 -1.75 12.55
C GLU A 93 -4.52 -2.05 14.05
N VAL A 94 -3.37 -2.39 14.62
CA VAL A 94 -3.20 -2.69 16.05
C VAL A 94 -2.23 -1.63 16.60
N PRO A 95 -2.69 -0.72 17.48
CA PRO A 95 -1.83 0.31 18.05
C PRO A 95 -0.79 -0.27 19.00
N TRP A 96 0.41 0.29 19.01
CA TRP A 96 1.45 -0.04 19.99
C TRP A 96 1.37 0.95 21.15
N LYS A 97 0.73 0.51 22.23
CA LYS A 97 0.23 1.30 23.39
C LYS A 97 -1.02 2.14 23.08
N ASN A 98 -1.94 2.17 24.05
CA ASN A 98 -3.04 3.13 24.11
C ASN A 98 -2.53 4.43 24.71
#